data_AF-A0A6S7BAZ8-F1
#
_entry.id   AF-A0A6S7BAZ8-F1
#
_cell.length_a   1.000
_cell.length_b   1.000
_cell.length_c   1.000
_cell.angle_alpha   90.00
_cell.angle_beta   90.00
_cell.angle_gamma   90.00
#
_symmetry.space_group_name_H-M   'P 1'
#
loop_
_entity.id
_entity.type
_entity.pdbx_description
1 polymer ?
#
loop_
_entity_poly.entity_id
_entity_poly.type
_entity_poly.pdbx_seq_one_letter_code
_entity_poly.pdbx_strand_id
1 'polypeptide(L)'
;MKKWSFSVTDPRSLSATVVTHSPTIAVALVEHPSIEVIVIGGRLYKHSIVTVGAAAIEAMSHIHADIYFMGVTGVHPTAGLSTGDLEEAYVKRALAARSAETVVLASKEKLNAASAYSIGEVTLAQTIVVERSTDAALTEPLEAAGVTVVRA
;
A
#
# COMPACT_ATOMS: atom_id res chain seq x y z
N MET A 1 19.64 8.28 -3.10
CA MET A 1 18.29 8.85 -3.29
C MET A 1 17.82 8.56 -4.71
N LYS A 2 16.90 7.61 -4.91
CA LYS A 2 16.22 7.48 -6.20
C LYS A 2 15.16 8.58 -6.27
N LYS A 3 15.37 9.60 -7.09
CA LYS A 3 14.31 10.57 -7.44
C LYS A 3 13.35 9.84 -8.36
N TRP A 4 12.11 9.66 -7.91
CA TRP A 4 11.01 9.17 -8.75
C TRP A 4 10.66 10.24 -9.79
N SER A 5 11.01 10.01 -11.05
CA SER A 5 10.47 10.81 -12.17
C SER A 5 9.39 10.00 -12.87
N PHE A 6 8.13 10.30 -12.62
CA PHE A 6 7.02 9.74 -13.39
C PHE A 6 7.00 10.41 -14.77
N SER A 7 7.69 9.85 -15.76
CA SER A 7 7.60 10.28 -17.17
C SER A 7 6.64 9.38 -17.97
N VAL A 8 5.64 8.80 -17.31
CA VAL A 8 4.57 8.08 -18.01
C VAL A 8 3.54 9.11 -18.46
N THR A 9 3.65 9.52 -19.72
CA THR A 9 2.75 10.51 -20.34
C THR A 9 1.37 9.92 -20.69
N ASP A 10 1.25 8.60 -20.80
CA ASP A 10 -0.04 7.88 -20.87
C ASP A 10 0.00 6.70 -19.88
N PRO A 11 -0.77 6.72 -18.78
CA PRO A 11 -0.84 5.62 -17.80
C PRO A 11 -1.17 4.26 -18.42
N ARG A 12 -1.80 4.22 -19.60
CA ARG A 12 -2.16 2.99 -20.32
C ARG A 12 -1.00 2.35 -21.07
N SER A 13 0.10 3.08 -21.25
CA SER A 13 1.35 2.56 -21.84
C SER A 13 2.23 1.82 -20.83
N LEU A 14 1.85 1.80 -19.55
CA LEU A 14 2.57 1.07 -18.51
C LEU A 14 2.54 -0.44 -18.83
N SER A 15 3.72 -1.04 -18.88
CA SER A 15 3.87 -2.49 -18.94
C SER A 15 4.37 -3.00 -17.59
N ALA A 16 3.58 -3.87 -16.95
CA ALA A 16 3.87 -4.40 -15.62
C ALA A 16 3.04 -5.66 -15.35
N THR A 17 3.44 -6.44 -14.33
CA THR A 17 2.57 -7.44 -13.71
C THR A 17 2.03 -6.87 -12.42
N VAL A 18 0.70 -6.79 -12.28
CA VAL A 18 0.03 -6.36 -11.06
C VAL A 18 -0.55 -7.57 -10.35
N VAL A 19 -0.03 -7.86 -9.17
CA VAL A 19 -0.62 -8.84 -8.27
C VAL A 19 -1.54 -8.12 -7.28
N THR A 20 -2.81 -8.52 -7.24
CA THR A 20 -3.81 -7.87 -6.37
C THR A 20 -4.70 -8.88 -5.68
N HIS A 21 -5.07 -8.58 -4.44
CA HIS A 21 -6.08 -9.30 -3.67
C HIS A 21 -7.45 -8.59 -3.73
N SER A 22 -7.56 -7.51 -4.52
CA SER A 22 -8.79 -6.74 -4.70
C SER A 22 -9.43 -7.03 -6.06
N PRO A 23 -10.64 -7.62 -6.09
CA PRO A 23 -11.39 -7.80 -7.32
C PRO A 23 -11.67 -6.49 -8.06
N THR A 24 -11.88 -5.38 -7.35
CA THR A 24 -12.17 -4.08 -7.99
C THR A 24 -10.95 -3.53 -8.72
N ILE A 25 -9.75 -3.68 -8.15
CA ILE A 25 -8.49 -3.33 -8.85
C ILE A 25 -8.29 -4.23 -10.06
N ALA A 26 -8.52 -5.54 -9.93
CA ALA A 26 -8.35 -6.48 -11.05
C ALA A 26 -9.25 -6.10 -12.24
N VAL A 27 -10.52 -5.77 -11.97
CA VAL A 27 -11.48 -5.33 -13.01
C VAL A 27 -11.07 -3.98 -13.61
N ALA A 28 -10.62 -3.02 -12.79
CA ALA A 28 -10.20 -1.71 -13.29
C ALA A 28 -9.01 -1.80 -14.27
N LEU A 29 -8.17 -2.83 -14.14
CA LEU A 29 -6.99 -3.04 -14.98
C LEU A 29 -7.28 -3.82 -16.27
N VAL A 30 -8.50 -4.31 -16.50
CA VAL A 30 -8.86 -5.05 -17.73
C VAL A 30 -8.62 -4.22 -18.99
N GLU A 31 -8.85 -2.91 -18.92
CA GLU A 31 -8.67 -1.99 -20.04
C GLU A 31 -7.20 -1.57 -20.27
N HIS A 32 -6.25 -2.16 -19.53
CA HIS A 32 -4.82 -1.90 -19.65
C HIS A 32 -4.10 -3.07 -20.33
N PRO A 33 -3.98 -3.08 -21.67
CA PRO A 33 -3.56 -4.27 -22.43
C PRO A 33 -2.12 -4.71 -22.19
N SER A 34 -1.28 -3.82 -21.64
CA SER A 34 0.13 -4.11 -21.33
C SER A 34 0.34 -4.54 -19.87
N ILE A 35 -0.73 -4.62 -19.07
CA ILE A 35 -0.68 -5.04 -17.67
C ILE A 35 -1.16 -6.49 -17.56
N GLU A 36 -0.27 -7.37 -17.10
CA GLU A 36 -0.67 -8.71 -16.67
C GLU A 36 -1.26 -8.63 -15.25
N VAL A 37 -2.44 -9.20 -15.03
CA VAL A 37 -3.13 -9.15 -13.73
C VAL A 37 -3.19 -10.53 -13.10
N ILE A 38 -2.59 -10.67 -11.92
CA ILE A 38 -2.66 -11.89 -11.10
C ILE A 38 -3.56 -11.59 -9.89
N VAL A 39 -4.63 -12.38 -9.73
CA VAL A 39 -5.57 -12.19 -8.62
C VAL A 39 -5.31 -13.22 -7.52
N ILE A 40 -5.02 -12.74 -6.32
CA ILE A 40 -4.90 -13.58 -5.13
C ILE A 40 -6.30 -13.92 -4.62
N GLY A 41 -6.61 -15.21 -4.58
CA GLY A 41 -7.87 -15.72 -4.04
C GLY A 41 -7.91 -15.74 -2.51
N GLY A 42 -9.06 -16.13 -1.95
CA GLY A 42 -9.27 -16.22 -0.51
C GLY A 42 -10.72 -15.98 -0.12
N ARG A 43 -10.98 -15.75 1.16
CA ARG A 43 -12.30 -15.35 1.64
C ARG A 43 -12.53 -13.89 1.32
N LEU A 44 -13.61 -13.55 0.63
CA LEU A 44 -13.94 -12.15 0.34
C LEU A 44 -14.37 -11.42 1.62
N TYR A 45 -13.58 -10.44 2.02
CA TYR A 45 -13.96 -9.43 3.00
C TYR A 45 -14.74 -8.31 2.29
N LYS A 46 -16.06 -8.33 2.49
CA LYS A 46 -17.01 -7.51 1.72
C LYS A 46 -16.88 -6.01 1.96
N HIS A 47 -16.48 -5.59 3.17
CA HIS A 47 -16.39 -4.17 3.51
C HIS A 47 -15.36 -3.45 2.64
N SER A 48 -14.17 -4.04 2.48
CA SER A 48 -13.09 -3.46 1.69
C SER A 48 -12.98 -4.06 0.28
N ILE A 49 -13.83 -5.03 -0.06
CA ILE A 49 -13.85 -5.78 -1.33
C ILE A 49 -12.45 -6.31 -1.66
N VAL A 50 -11.91 -7.10 -0.73
CA VAL A 50 -10.59 -7.73 -0.82
C VAL A 50 -10.64 -9.18 -0.34
N THR A 51 -9.77 -10.03 -0.85
CA THR A 51 -9.61 -11.40 -0.37
C THR A 51 -8.66 -11.44 0.82
N VAL A 52 -9.02 -12.21 1.84
CA VAL A 52 -8.25 -12.37 3.08
C VAL A 52 -8.23 -13.86 3.51
N GLY A 53 -7.52 -14.14 4.59
CA GLY A 53 -7.43 -15.45 5.22
C GLY A 53 -6.23 -16.28 4.78
N ALA A 54 -6.04 -17.44 5.41
CA ALA A 54 -4.83 -18.25 5.28
C ALA A 54 -4.44 -18.59 3.83
N ALA A 55 -5.41 -18.95 2.98
CA ALA A 55 -5.13 -19.25 1.57
C ALA A 55 -4.58 -18.04 0.80
N ALA A 56 -5.06 -16.83 1.11
CA ALA A 56 -4.56 -15.60 0.52
C ALA A 56 -3.11 -15.33 0.99
N ILE A 57 -2.85 -15.49 2.29
CA ILE A 57 -1.51 -15.31 2.88
C ILE A 57 -0.50 -16.32 2.33
N GLU A 58 -0.90 -17.58 2.18
CA GLU A 58 -0.06 -18.63 1.60
C GLU A 58 0.32 -18.29 0.16
N ALA A 59 -0.65 -17.90 -0.66
CA ALA A 59 -0.39 -17.45 -2.03
C ALA A 59 0.56 -16.23 -2.06
N MET A 60 0.39 -15.28 -1.13
CA MET A 60 1.27 -14.11 -1.01
C MET A 60 2.72 -14.48 -0.69
N SER A 61 2.95 -15.58 0.04
CA SER A 61 4.29 -16.03 0.41
C SER A 61 5.18 -16.40 -0.78
N HIS A 62 4.56 -16.74 -1.92
CA HIS A 62 5.27 -17.12 -3.15
C HIS A 62 5.58 -15.95 -4.08
N ILE A 63 5.16 -14.74 -3.72
CA ILE A 63 5.38 -13.53 -4.51
C ILE A 63 6.68 -12.85 -4.05
N HIS A 64 7.38 -12.22 -4.99
CA HIS A 64 8.36 -11.17 -4.70
C HIS A 64 7.99 -9.97 -5.58
N ALA A 65 7.45 -8.91 -4.97
CA ALA A 65 7.07 -7.70 -5.71
C ALA A 65 8.18 -6.65 -5.62
N ASP A 66 8.37 -5.89 -6.68
CA ASP A 66 9.27 -4.74 -6.64
C ASP A 66 8.71 -3.62 -5.75
N ILE A 67 7.41 -3.35 -5.90
CA ILE A 67 6.72 -2.24 -5.22
C ILE A 67 5.35 -2.72 -4.76
N TYR A 68 5.01 -2.40 -3.50
CA TYR A 68 3.68 -2.58 -2.94
C TYR A 68 3.05 -1.26 -2.55
N PHE A 69 1.91 -0.96 -3.16
CA PHE A 69 1.06 0.17 -2.78
C PHE A 69 0.08 -0.26 -1.68
N MET A 70 0.33 0.22 -0.46
CA MET A 70 -0.43 -0.15 0.74
C MET A 70 -1.44 0.94 1.09
N GLY A 71 -2.71 0.54 1.21
CA GLY A 71 -3.74 1.35 1.85
C GLY A 71 -3.73 1.17 3.37
N VAL A 72 -3.81 2.29 4.10
CA VAL A 72 -3.87 2.32 5.57
C VAL A 72 -5.07 3.15 6.05
N THR A 73 -5.42 3.02 7.33
CA THR A 73 -6.40 3.90 8.00
C THR A 73 -5.75 4.74 9.10
N GLY A 74 -4.49 4.47 9.47
CA GLY A 74 -3.70 5.32 10.34
C GLY A 74 -2.21 5.24 10.03
N VAL A 75 -1.56 6.40 10.04
CA VAL A 75 -0.11 6.59 9.95
C VAL A 75 0.29 7.44 11.16
N HIS A 76 1.01 6.85 12.10
CA HIS A 76 1.51 7.56 13.26
C HIS A 76 3.03 7.35 13.39
N PRO A 77 3.82 8.40 13.68
CA PRO A 77 5.28 8.28 13.77
C PRO A 77 5.75 7.21 14.77
N THR A 78 5.08 7.14 15.93
CA THR A 78 5.38 6.17 16.99
C THR A 78 4.49 4.92 17.00
N ALA A 79 3.16 5.05 16.82
CA ALA A 79 2.26 3.89 16.83
C ALA A 79 2.29 3.08 15.52
N GLY A 80 2.97 3.59 14.48
CA GLY A 80 3.20 2.89 13.23
C GLY A 80 2.05 2.99 12.23
N LEU A 81 2.04 2.05 11.28
CA LEU A 81 0.99 1.87 10.30
C LEU A 81 -0.11 0.98 10.87
N SER A 82 -1.37 1.34 10.65
CA SER A 82 -2.51 0.61 11.22
C SER A 82 -3.72 0.56 10.28
N THR A 83 -4.59 -0.42 10.55
CA THR A 83 -5.84 -0.62 9.82
C THR A 83 -7.00 -0.99 10.77
N GLY A 84 -8.23 -0.92 10.27
CA GLY A 84 -9.46 -1.15 11.05
C GLY A 84 -9.85 -2.62 11.23
N ASP A 85 -9.26 -3.53 10.46
CA ASP A 85 -9.59 -4.97 10.48
C ASP A 85 -8.34 -5.84 10.67
N LEU A 86 -8.45 -6.89 11.49
CA LEU A 86 -7.34 -7.76 11.84
C LEU A 86 -6.83 -8.57 10.64
N GLU A 87 -7.73 -9.06 9.79
CA GLU A 87 -7.37 -9.86 8.62
C GLU A 87 -6.69 -8.99 7.56
N GLU A 88 -7.16 -7.75 7.38
CA GLU A 88 -6.44 -6.77 6.56
C GLU A 88 -5.03 -6.50 7.09
N ALA A 89 -4.85 -6.41 8.41
CA ALA A 89 -3.53 -6.19 9.01
C ALA A 89 -2.57 -7.37 8.74
N TYR A 90 -3.07 -8.61 8.75
CA TYR A 90 -2.28 -9.79 8.36
C TYR A 90 -1.87 -9.74 6.88
N VAL A 91 -2.82 -9.43 5.98
CA VAL A 91 -2.56 -9.33 4.53
C VAL A 91 -1.54 -8.25 4.22
N LYS A 92 -1.69 -7.05 4.81
CA LYS A 92 -0.77 -5.92 4.59
C LYS A 92 0.65 -6.25 5.07
N ARG A 93 0.79 -6.94 6.21
CA ARG A 93 2.08 -7.43 6.69
C ARG A 93 2.71 -8.45 5.75
N ALA A 94 1.92 -9.43 5.28
CA ALA A 94 2.42 -10.46 4.39
C ALA A 94 2.91 -9.86 3.06
N LEU A 95 2.15 -8.94 2.45
CA LEU A 95 2.55 -8.28 1.22
C LEU A 95 3.78 -7.37 1.41
N ALA A 96 3.84 -6.59 2.49
CA ALA A 96 4.99 -5.75 2.79
C ALA A 96 6.27 -6.57 3.00
N ALA A 97 6.18 -7.71 3.69
CA ALA A 97 7.33 -8.63 3.89
C ALA A 97 7.82 -9.30 2.59
N ARG A 98 7.01 -9.27 1.52
CA ARG A 98 7.28 -9.89 0.23
C ARG A 98 7.53 -8.86 -0.87
N SER A 99 7.80 -7.62 -0.49
CA SER A 99 8.01 -6.50 -1.40
C SER A 99 9.34 -5.80 -1.13
N ALA A 100 10.06 -5.40 -2.18
CA ALA A 100 11.32 -4.68 -2.04
C ALA A 100 11.10 -3.23 -1.56
N GLU A 101 10.00 -2.61 -1.98
CA GLU A 101 9.58 -1.29 -1.52
C GLU A 101 8.08 -1.26 -1.20
N THR A 102 7.72 -0.65 -0.08
CA THR A 102 6.35 -0.37 0.35
C THR A 102 6.10 1.13 0.29
N VAL A 103 5.09 1.50 -0.49
CA VAL A 103 4.60 2.87 -0.68
C VAL A 103 3.22 2.96 -0.05
N VAL A 104 3.05 3.83 0.93
CA VAL A 104 1.76 4.08 1.58
C VAL A 104 1.09 5.30 0.96
N LEU A 105 -0.21 5.19 0.64
CA LEU A 105 -1.03 6.33 0.25
C LEU A 105 -1.86 6.79 1.46
N ALA A 106 -1.60 8.00 1.93
CA ALA A 106 -2.22 8.54 3.13
C ALA A 106 -2.82 9.92 2.84
N SER A 107 -4.15 10.02 2.93
CA SER A 107 -4.84 11.30 3.01
C SER A 107 -4.57 11.97 4.35
N LYS A 108 -4.70 13.30 4.39
CA LYS A 108 -4.42 14.12 5.57
C LYS A 108 -5.03 13.58 6.87
N GLU A 109 -6.28 13.12 6.85
CA GLU A 109 -6.99 12.61 8.02
C GLU A 109 -6.43 11.29 8.59
N LYS A 110 -5.58 10.61 7.82
CA LYS A 110 -4.89 9.38 8.26
C LYS A 110 -3.56 9.66 8.95
N LEU A 111 -3.03 10.88 8.84
CA LEU A 111 -1.77 11.28 9.45
C LEU A 111 -1.94 11.57 10.94
N ASN A 112 -0.94 11.18 11.74
CA ASN A 112 -0.98 11.23 13.21
C ASN A 112 -2.18 10.48 13.82
N ALA A 113 -2.68 9.47 13.11
CA ALA A 113 -3.82 8.64 13.53
C ALA A 113 -3.39 7.18 13.68
N ALA A 114 -4.05 6.47 14.60
CA ALA A 114 -3.88 5.04 14.80
C ALA A 114 -5.24 4.33 14.81
N SER A 115 -5.31 3.18 14.17
CA SER A 115 -6.48 2.29 14.13
C SER A 115 -6.27 1.06 14.99
N ALA A 116 -7.33 0.29 15.21
CA ALA A 116 -7.37 -0.81 16.18
C ALA A 116 -6.30 -1.89 15.97
N TYR A 117 -5.88 -2.14 14.72
CA TYR A 117 -4.94 -3.20 14.40
C TYR A 117 -3.66 -2.64 13.78
N SER A 118 -2.53 -2.92 14.44
CA SER A 118 -1.22 -2.56 13.93
C SER A 118 -0.82 -3.44 12.74
N ILE A 119 -0.26 -2.80 11.72
CA ILE A 119 0.41 -3.45 10.59
C ILE A 119 1.91 -3.56 10.91
N GLY A 120 2.53 -2.50 11.42
CA GLY A 120 3.95 -2.49 11.79
C GLY A 120 4.46 -1.07 12.03
N GLU A 121 5.76 -0.96 12.31
CA GLU A 121 6.44 0.33 12.48
C GLU A 121 6.25 1.24 11.25
N VAL A 122 6.32 2.56 11.43
CA VAL A 122 6.15 3.51 10.34
C VAL A 122 7.18 3.32 9.22
N THR A 123 8.38 2.86 9.58
CA THR A 123 9.50 2.55 8.67
C THR A 123 9.26 1.32 7.80
N LEU A 124 8.18 0.56 8.04
CA LEU A 124 7.71 -0.45 7.11
C LEU A 124 7.38 0.18 5.75
N ALA A 125 6.91 1.42 5.73
CA ALA A 125 6.83 2.24 4.53
C ALA A 125 8.15 2.95 4.28
N GLN A 126 8.72 2.79 3.09
CA GLN A 126 9.88 3.57 2.66
C GLN A 126 9.44 4.93 2.09
N THR A 127 8.25 4.95 1.49
CA THR A 127 7.66 6.15 0.91
C THR A 127 6.21 6.33 1.39
N ILE A 128 5.83 7.54 1.77
CA ILE A 128 4.44 7.94 2.01
C ILE A 128 4.07 9.03 1.01
N VAL A 129 3.01 8.78 0.24
CA VAL A 129 2.41 9.75 -0.67
C VAL A 129 1.25 10.44 0.04
N VAL A 130 1.29 11.77 0.08
CA VAL A 130 0.26 12.64 0.68
C VAL A 130 -0.20 13.67 -0.34
N GLU A 131 -1.35 14.32 -0.08
CA GLU A 131 -1.81 15.43 -0.93
C GLU A 131 -0.80 16.58 -0.93
N ARG A 132 -0.69 17.28 -2.08
CA ARG A 132 0.14 18.48 -2.21
C ARG A 132 -0.10 19.55 -1.15
N SER A 133 -1.33 19.65 -0.65
CA SER A 133 -1.76 20.63 0.35
C SER A 133 -1.49 20.19 1.80
N THR A 134 -0.90 19.02 2.03
CA THR A 134 -0.60 18.51 3.37
C THR A 134 0.49 19.36 4.03
N ASP A 135 0.17 19.86 5.23
CA ASP A 135 1.05 20.68 6.05
C ASP A 135 2.35 19.92 6.40
N ALA A 136 3.49 20.57 6.27
CA ALA A 136 4.79 20.02 6.62
C ALA A 136 4.82 19.51 8.07
N ALA A 137 4.15 20.19 9.00
CA ALA A 137 4.08 19.81 10.41
C ALA A 137 3.46 18.42 10.62
N LEU A 138 2.58 17.95 9.73
CA LEU A 138 2.00 16.61 9.80
C LEU A 138 2.96 15.52 9.32
N THR A 139 3.98 15.89 8.54
CA THR A 139 4.90 14.97 7.86
C THR A 139 6.32 15.00 8.41
N GLU A 140 6.73 16.09 9.05
CA GLU A 140 8.06 16.27 9.64
C GLU A 140 8.47 15.11 10.56
N PRO A 141 7.61 14.60 11.47
CA PRO A 141 7.96 13.45 12.29
C PRO A 141 8.17 12.16 11.50
N LEU A 142 7.49 11.99 10.36
CA LEU A 142 7.64 10.83 9.47
C LEU A 142 8.97 10.91 8.72
N GLU A 143 9.30 12.09 8.21
CA GLU A 143 10.59 12.38 7.56
C GLU A 143 11.75 12.18 8.56
N ALA A 144 11.59 12.63 9.81
CA ALA A 144 12.56 12.41 10.89
C ALA A 144 12.74 10.93 11.26
N ALA A 145 11.71 10.09 11.06
CA ALA A 145 11.80 8.64 11.20
C ALA A 145 12.49 7.94 10.01
N GLY A 146 12.93 8.70 9.00
CA GLY A 146 13.61 8.16 7.82
C GLY A 146 12.69 7.77 6.67
N VAL A 147 11.41 8.13 6.73
CA VAL A 147 10.44 7.86 5.67
C VAL A 147 10.48 8.96 4.62
N THR A 148 10.51 8.60 3.34
CA THR A 148 10.42 9.57 2.25
C THR A 148 8.99 10.05 2.09
N VAL A 149 8.75 11.37 2.10
CA VAL A 149 7.41 11.93 1.86
C VAL A 149 7.34 12.54 0.47
N VAL A 150 6.39 12.05 -0.34
CA VAL A 150 6.07 12.58 -1.67
C VAL A 150 4.74 13.32 -1.60
N ARG A 151 4.73 14.56 -2.07
CA ARG A 151 3.55 15.43 -2.13
C ARG A 151 3.05 15.47 -3.58
N ALA A 152 1.89 14.86 -3.86
CA ALA A 152 1.35 14.71 -5.21
C ALA A 152 0.10 15.60 -5.41
#